data_AF-A0A7C8YQS2-F1
#
_entry.id   AF-A0A7C8YQS2-F1
#
_cell.length_a   1.000
_cell.length_b   1.000
_cell.length_c   1.000
_cell.angle_alpha   90.00
_cell.angle_beta   90.00
_cell.angle_gamma   90.00
#
_symmetry.space_group_name_H-M   'P 1'
#
loop_
_entity.id
_entity.type
_entity.pdbx_description
1 polymer ?
#
loop_
_entity_poly.entity_id
_entity_poly.type
_entity_poly.pdbx_seq_one_letter_code
_entity_poly.pdbx_strand_id
1 'polypeptide(L)'
;ERSSVLCFAGFYTQCKESWRESQLRFLIFEEAKMISQFFVLSQRGDNIVFRDYRGDVPKGSTEIFFRKVKFWKEDGEEEAPPIFNVNGVNYFHVKVVGLLFVATTRANVSPSLILELLQRIARVIKDYLGILSEESLRKNFVLVYELLDEVIDFGYVQTTSTEMLKSYVFNEPIVVDAARFPALGPASIFMQGTKRMPGTAVTKSVVANEPGGRKREEIFVDIIEKISITFSSSGYILTSEIDGTIQMKSYLSGNPEIRLALNEDVTIGRSGSSAYGYSSA
;
A
#
# COMPACT_ATOMS: atom_id res chain seq x y z
N GLU A 1 -2.02 2.45 -39.41
CA GLU A 1 -2.72 3.03 -38.25
C GLU A 1 -3.36 1.91 -37.45
N ARG A 2 -2.84 1.62 -36.25
CA ARG A 2 -3.42 0.63 -35.32
C ARG A 2 -3.75 1.36 -34.03
N SER A 3 -5.04 1.45 -33.72
CA SER A 3 -5.53 1.96 -32.45
C SER A 3 -5.23 0.96 -31.35
N SER A 4 -4.43 1.40 -30.38
CA SER A 4 -4.16 0.69 -29.13
C SER A 4 -5.32 0.94 -28.17
N VAL A 5 -6.16 -0.07 -27.95
CA VAL A 5 -7.18 -0.05 -26.89
C VAL A 5 -6.49 -0.46 -25.58
N LEU A 6 -6.30 0.51 -24.67
CA LEU A 6 -5.96 0.24 -23.28
C LEU A 6 -7.17 -0.41 -22.60
N CYS A 7 -7.04 -1.67 -22.19
CA CYS A 7 -8.01 -2.32 -21.32
C CYS A 7 -7.49 -2.23 -19.88
N PHE A 8 -8.12 -1.36 -19.08
CA PHE A 8 -7.91 -1.27 -17.64
C PHE A 8 -8.43 -2.54 -16.94
N ALA A 9 -7.67 -3.03 -15.96
CA ALA A 9 -7.98 -4.21 -15.19
C ALA A 9 -9.24 -3.99 -14.32
N GLY A 10 -10.30 -4.71 -14.67
CA GLY A 10 -11.50 -4.90 -13.86
C GLY A 10 -12.09 -6.27 -14.22
N PHE A 11 -12.55 -7.00 -13.20
CA PHE A 11 -13.10 -8.37 -13.26
C PHE A 11 -12.08 -9.51 -13.37
N TYR A 12 -11.58 -9.95 -12.21
CA TYR A 12 -11.16 -11.33 -12.01
C TYR A 12 -12.10 -12.00 -10.99
N THR A 13 -13.33 -12.23 -11.42
CA THR A 13 -14.17 -13.28 -10.85
C THR A 13 -15.01 -13.83 -11.99
N GLN A 14 -15.01 -15.17 -12.09
CA GLN A 14 -15.85 -15.97 -12.98
C GLN A 14 -15.25 -16.32 -14.36
N CYS A 15 -14.31 -17.25 -14.36
CA CYS A 15 -14.24 -18.23 -15.45
C CYS A 15 -13.69 -19.56 -14.91
N LYS A 16 -14.62 -20.39 -14.41
CA LYS A 16 -14.37 -21.78 -14.03
C LYS A 16 -15.25 -22.63 -14.92
N GLU A 17 -14.81 -22.88 -16.16
CA GLU A 17 -15.30 -24.00 -16.98
C GLU A 17 -14.36 -24.30 -18.16
N SER A 18 -13.55 -25.33 -17.96
CA SER A 18 -13.09 -26.34 -18.92
C SER A 18 -13.05 -25.99 -20.41
N TRP A 19 -11.86 -25.68 -20.97
CA TRP A 19 -11.43 -26.13 -22.30
C TRP A 19 -9.89 -26.24 -22.39
N ARG A 20 -9.42 -27.26 -23.10
CA ARG A 20 -8.00 -27.62 -23.31
C ARG A 20 -7.27 -26.56 -24.15
N GLU A 21 -6.41 -25.74 -23.54
CA GLU A 21 -5.48 -24.85 -24.28
C GLU A 21 -4.11 -24.75 -23.59
N SER A 22 -3.46 -25.90 -23.40
CA SER A 22 -2.13 -25.99 -22.76
C SER A 22 -0.96 -25.62 -23.68
N GLN A 23 -1.17 -25.04 -24.86
CA GLN A 23 -0.06 -24.67 -25.77
C GLN A 23 -0.06 -23.22 -26.26
N LEU A 24 -1.15 -22.45 -26.17
CA LEU A 24 -1.13 -21.03 -26.57
C LEU A 24 -0.83 -20.04 -25.44
N ARG A 25 -0.92 -20.45 -24.16
CA ARG A 25 -0.51 -19.60 -23.02
C ARG A 25 1.00 -19.38 -22.92
N PHE A 26 1.81 -20.13 -23.67
CA PHE A 26 3.27 -20.09 -23.56
C PHE A 26 3.93 -19.00 -24.42
N LEU A 27 3.22 -18.42 -25.40
CA LEU A 27 3.80 -17.50 -26.38
C LEU A 27 3.35 -16.03 -26.26
N ILE A 28 2.54 -15.68 -25.25
CA ILE A 28 2.25 -14.28 -24.87
C ILE A 28 3.00 -13.87 -23.58
N PHE A 29 3.71 -14.81 -22.94
CA PHE A 29 4.64 -14.53 -21.83
C PHE A 29 6.04 -14.12 -22.33
N GLU A 30 6.12 -13.46 -23.48
CA GLU A 30 7.35 -12.87 -23.96
C GLU A 30 7.66 -11.62 -23.13
N GLU A 31 8.49 -11.82 -22.11
CA GLU A 31 9.23 -10.81 -21.33
C GLU A 31 8.46 -9.65 -20.68
N ALA A 32 7.34 -9.91 -20.01
CA ALA A 32 6.90 -8.99 -18.96
C ALA A 32 7.80 -9.14 -17.72
N LYS A 33 9.11 -8.83 -17.84
CA LYS A 33 10.04 -8.90 -16.71
C LYS A 33 9.66 -7.81 -15.71
N MET A 34 9.12 -8.22 -14.56
CA MET A 34 8.70 -7.30 -13.48
C MET A 34 9.80 -7.17 -12.42
N ILE A 35 9.48 -7.31 -11.13
CA ILE A 35 10.40 -7.09 -10.01
C ILE A 35 11.41 -8.25 -9.95
N SER A 36 12.68 -7.91 -9.74
CA SER A 36 13.77 -8.89 -9.62
C SER A 36 14.04 -9.25 -8.17
N GLN A 37 14.31 -8.27 -7.33
CA GLN A 37 14.58 -8.47 -5.91
C GLN A 37 13.74 -7.49 -5.08
N PHE A 38 13.40 -7.92 -3.88
CA PHE A 38 12.79 -7.11 -2.85
C PHE A 38 13.58 -7.25 -1.57
N PHE A 39 13.89 -6.13 -0.92
CA PHE A 39 14.58 -6.15 0.37
C PHE A 39 14.18 -4.99 1.26
N VAL A 40 14.30 -5.21 2.56
CA VAL A 40 14.04 -4.21 3.59
C VAL A 40 15.31 -3.99 4.39
N LEU A 41 15.76 -2.74 4.44
CA LEU A 41 16.94 -2.33 5.20
C LEU A 41 16.57 -1.53 6.45
N SER A 42 17.36 -1.70 7.50
CA SER A 42 17.40 -0.77 8.63
C SER A 42 18.00 0.58 8.19
N GLN A 43 17.81 1.62 9.01
CA GLN A 43 18.52 2.90 8.89
C GLN A 43 20.05 2.74 8.88
N ARG A 44 20.55 1.66 9.49
CA ARG A 44 21.97 1.34 9.57
C ARG A 44 22.52 0.66 8.33
N GLY A 45 21.66 0.18 7.44
CA GLY A 45 22.03 -0.61 6.25
C GLY A 45 22.00 -2.12 6.46
N ASP A 46 21.56 -2.59 7.63
CA ASP A 46 21.40 -4.02 7.89
C ASP A 46 20.24 -4.59 7.08
N ASN A 47 20.48 -5.69 6.38
CA ASN A 47 19.44 -6.43 5.67
C ASN A 47 18.55 -7.16 6.68
N ILE A 48 17.29 -6.76 6.80
CA ILE A 48 16.31 -7.42 7.66
C ILE A 48 15.58 -8.51 6.89
N VAL A 49 15.14 -8.17 5.67
CA VAL A 49 14.43 -9.07 4.76
C VAL A 49 15.09 -8.99 3.39
N PHE A 50 15.32 -10.15 2.77
CA PHE A 50 15.84 -10.22 1.41
C PHE A 50 15.16 -11.36 0.66
N ARG A 51 14.49 -11.03 -0.45
CA ARG A 51 13.91 -11.98 -1.40
C ARG A 51 14.40 -11.67 -2.80
N ASP A 52 14.89 -12.71 -3.46
CA ASP A 52 15.28 -12.67 -4.87
C ASP A 52 14.34 -13.58 -5.65
N TYR A 53 13.53 -12.99 -6.53
CA TYR A 53 12.53 -13.72 -7.31
C TYR A 53 13.09 -14.26 -8.62
N ARG A 54 14.15 -13.62 -9.17
CA ARG A 54 14.62 -13.89 -10.53
C ARG A 54 16.09 -14.31 -10.62
N GLY A 55 16.89 -14.06 -9.58
CA GLY A 55 18.31 -14.41 -9.54
C GLY A 55 19.16 -13.62 -10.53
N ASP A 56 18.64 -12.50 -11.02
CA ASP A 56 19.17 -11.85 -12.22
C ASP A 56 20.02 -10.62 -11.82
N VAL A 57 19.63 -9.89 -10.76
CA VAL A 57 20.40 -8.78 -10.18
C VAL A 57 21.56 -9.30 -9.30
N PRO A 58 22.76 -8.67 -9.32
CA PRO A 58 23.89 -9.09 -8.50
C PRO A 58 23.58 -9.01 -6.99
N LYS A 59 24.08 -9.98 -6.21
CA LYS A 59 23.84 -10.09 -4.76
C LYS A 59 24.35 -8.88 -3.93
N GLY A 60 25.28 -8.11 -4.47
CA GLY A 60 25.79 -6.87 -3.86
C GLY A 60 24.90 -5.64 -4.06
N SER A 61 23.73 -5.77 -4.70
CA SER A 61 22.79 -4.67 -4.97
C SER A 61 22.34 -3.94 -3.71
N THR A 62 22.17 -4.67 -2.59
CA THR A 62 21.75 -4.11 -1.29
C THR A 62 22.76 -3.10 -0.73
N GLU A 63 24.05 -3.46 -0.73
CA GLU A 63 25.13 -2.58 -0.27
C GLU A 63 25.34 -1.38 -1.21
N ILE A 64 25.29 -1.63 -2.53
CA ILE A 64 25.39 -0.57 -3.55
C ILE A 64 24.28 0.46 -3.36
N PHE A 65 23.04 0.00 -3.17
CA PHE A 65 21.90 0.85 -2.88
C PHE A 65 22.12 1.68 -1.63
N PHE A 66 22.45 1.04 -0.49
CA PHE A 66 22.59 1.74 0.79
C PHE A 66 23.69 2.80 0.74
N ARG A 67 24.84 2.49 0.14
CA ARG A 67 25.93 3.45 -0.03
C ARG A 67 25.52 4.63 -0.91
N LYS A 68 24.82 4.38 -2.02
CA LYS A 68 24.38 5.44 -2.93
C LYS A 68 23.34 6.35 -2.28
N VAL A 69 22.35 5.79 -1.55
CA VAL A 69 21.34 6.58 -0.84
C VAL A 69 21.92 7.38 0.32
N LYS A 70 22.82 6.79 1.11
CA LYS A 70 23.42 7.47 2.28
C LYS A 70 24.42 8.56 1.90
N PHE A 71 25.16 8.36 0.82
CA PHE A 71 26.13 9.32 0.30
C PHE A 71 25.65 9.92 -1.02
N TRP A 72 24.35 10.23 -1.09
CA TRP A 72 23.82 10.97 -2.23
C TRP A 72 24.47 12.36 -2.24
N LYS A 73 25.17 12.66 -3.33
CA LYS A 73 25.89 13.93 -3.53
C LYS A 73 25.64 14.51 -4.93
N GLU A 74 24.77 13.86 -5.69
CA GLU A 74 24.36 14.38 -6.99
C GLU A 74 23.34 15.51 -6.75
N ASP A 75 23.60 16.66 -7.37
CA ASP A 75 22.69 17.83 -7.47
C ASP A 75 22.43 18.69 -6.22
N GLY A 76 23.21 18.51 -5.15
CA GLY A 76 23.13 19.40 -3.96
C GLY A 76 21.92 19.14 -3.06
N GLU A 77 21.15 18.11 -3.34
CA GLU A 77 20.09 17.59 -2.47
C GLU A 77 20.68 16.63 -1.42
N GLU A 78 20.19 16.73 -0.17
CA GLU A 78 20.64 15.87 0.94
C GLU A 78 20.01 14.46 0.91
N GLU A 79 18.92 14.27 0.16
CA GLU A 79 18.20 12.99 0.06
C GLU A 79 18.19 12.44 -1.36
N ALA A 80 18.26 11.11 -1.48
CA ALA A 80 18.21 10.44 -2.77
C ALA A 80 16.79 10.42 -3.35
N PRO A 81 16.63 10.57 -4.68
CA PRO A 81 15.33 10.48 -5.32
C PRO A 81 14.74 9.06 -5.15
N PRO A 82 13.41 8.91 -5.07
CA PRO A 82 12.75 7.62 -4.80
C PRO A 82 13.11 6.53 -5.82
N ILE A 83 13.52 6.94 -7.02
CA ILE A 83 13.91 6.05 -8.12
C ILE A 83 15.25 6.53 -8.68
N PHE A 84 16.19 5.62 -8.87
CA PHE A 84 17.44 5.92 -9.56
C PHE A 84 18.02 4.65 -10.20
N ASN A 85 18.87 4.83 -11.22
CA ASN A 85 19.55 3.73 -11.89
C ASN A 85 21.04 3.70 -11.51
N VAL A 86 21.55 2.51 -11.18
CA VAL A 86 22.99 2.28 -11.00
C VAL A 86 23.38 1.01 -11.73
N ASN A 87 24.36 1.11 -12.62
CA ASN A 87 24.93 -0.03 -13.36
C ASN A 87 23.89 -0.88 -14.10
N GLY A 88 22.86 -0.25 -14.67
CA GLY A 88 21.80 -0.95 -15.39
C GLY A 88 20.76 -1.65 -14.50
N VAL A 89 20.78 -1.39 -13.19
CA VAL A 89 19.76 -1.82 -12.23
C VAL A 89 18.97 -0.59 -11.78
N ASN A 90 17.65 -0.65 -11.94
CA ASN A 90 16.72 0.35 -11.43
C ASN A 90 16.40 0.02 -9.97
N TYR A 91 16.62 0.99 -9.09
CA TYR A 91 16.28 0.92 -7.67
C TYR A 91 15.05 1.78 -7.41
N PHE A 92 14.06 1.21 -6.74
CA PHE A 92 12.84 1.88 -6.29
C PHE A 92 12.82 1.77 -4.77
N HIS A 93 12.66 2.89 -4.07
CA HIS A 93 12.66 2.87 -2.63
C HIS A 93 11.61 3.77 -1.99
N VAL A 94 11.12 3.33 -0.84
CA VAL A 94 10.19 4.09 0.00
C VAL A 94 10.65 3.96 1.45
N LYS A 95 10.71 5.09 2.16
CA LYS A 95 11.06 5.14 3.58
C LYS A 95 9.78 5.15 4.42
N VAL A 96 9.58 4.12 5.24
CA VAL A 96 8.39 3.97 6.10
C VAL A 96 8.84 3.70 7.54
N VAL A 97 8.52 4.63 8.46
CA VAL A 97 8.90 4.52 9.90
C VAL A 97 10.40 4.25 10.07
N GLY A 98 11.23 4.91 9.25
CA GLY A 98 12.69 4.74 9.25
C GLY A 98 13.22 3.45 8.60
N LEU A 99 12.36 2.53 8.17
CA LEU A 99 12.76 1.37 7.37
C LEU A 99 12.78 1.73 5.89
N LEU A 100 13.75 1.18 5.15
CA LEU A 100 13.87 1.36 3.71
C LEU A 100 13.32 0.12 3.01
N PHE A 101 12.17 0.27 2.36
CA PHE A 101 11.59 -0.75 1.48
C PHE A 101 12.09 -0.53 0.07
N VAL A 102 12.71 -1.55 -0.52
CA VAL A 102 13.40 -1.43 -1.80
C VAL A 102 13.01 -2.57 -2.72
N ALA A 103 12.73 -2.23 -3.98
CA ALA A 103 12.61 -3.17 -5.07
C ALA A 103 13.64 -2.85 -6.14
N THR A 104 14.18 -3.88 -6.77
CA THR A 104 15.09 -3.73 -7.91
C THR A 104 14.54 -4.43 -9.13
N THR A 105 14.88 -3.90 -10.31
CA THR A 105 14.59 -4.54 -11.59
C THR A 105 15.63 -4.11 -12.62
N ARG A 106 15.87 -4.96 -13.62
CA ARG A 106 16.65 -4.61 -14.81
C ARG A 106 15.78 -4.29 -16.01
N ALA A 107 14.47 -4.50 -15.89
CA ALA A 107 13.50 -4.21 -16.92
C ALA A 107 12.97 -2.77 -16.78
N ASN A 108 12.38 -2.28 -17.87
CA ASN A 108 11.67 -1.01 -17.88
C ASN A 108 10.23 -1.25 -17.40
N VAL A 109 9.97 -0.97 -16.12
CA VAL A 109 8.66 -1.11 -15.48
C VAL A 109 8.14 0.27 -15.09
N SER A 110 6.82 0.45 -15.07
CA SER A 110 6.21 1.70 -14.64
C SER A 110 6.60 2.03 -13.19
N PRO A 111 7.26 3.18 -12.94
CA PRO A 111 7.74 3.50 -11.60
C PRO A 111 6.62 3.66 -10.56
N SER A 112 5.49 4.23 -10.97
CA SER A 112 4.32 4.44 -10.11
C SER A 112 3.76 3.13 -9.58
N LEU A 113 3.78 2.06 -10.39
CA LEU A 113 3.30 0.74 -9.97
C LEU A 113 4.17 0.16 -8.85
N ILE A 114 5.49 0.24 -9.00
CA ILE A 114 6.43 -0.30 -8.01
C ILE A 114 6.38 0.52 -6.73
N LEU A 115 6.33 1.85 -6.81
CA LEU A 115 6.24 2.70 -5.62
C LEU A 115 4.95 2.46 -4.84
N GLU A 116 3.81 2.35 -5.52
CA GLU A 116 2.53 2.03 -4.88
C GLU A 116 2.58 0.63 -4.26
N LEU A 117 3.14 -0.35 -4.97
CA LEU A 117 3.31 -1.69 -4.43
C LEU A 117 4.17 -1.72 -3.16
N LEU A 118 5.30 -1.01 -3.13
CA LEU A 118 6.16 -0.93 -1.95
C LEU A 118 5.41 -0.32 -0.75
N GLN A 119 4.66 0.74 -0.97
CA GLN A 119 3.80 1.33 0.08
C GLN A 119 2.73 0.36 0.53
N ARG A 120 2.09 -0.36 -0.40
CA ARG A 120 1.05 -1.34 -0.12
C ARG A 120 1.59 -2.53 0.68
N ILE A 121 2.76 -3.06 0.33
CA ILE A 121 3.45 -4.12 1.08
C ILE A 121 3.75 -3.66 2.51
N ALA A 122 4.27 -2.44 2.68
CA ALA A 122 4.52 -1.90 4.02
C ALA A 122 3.23 -1.78 4.86
N ARG A 123 2.10 -1.41 4.23
CA ARG A 123 0.78 -1.40 4.89
C ARG A 123 0.30 -2.80 5.25
N VAL A 124 0.36 -3.76 4.32
CA VAL A 124 -0.01 -5.17 4.57
C VAL A 124 0.80 -5.74 5.74
N ILE A 125 2.13 -5.58 5.73
CA ILE A 125 2.99 -6.05 6.82
C ILE A 125 2.62 -5.36 8.14
N LYS A 126 2.36 -4.05 8.13
CA LYS A 126 1.90 -3.32 9.33
C LYS A 126 0.57 -3.88 9.85
N ASP A 127 -0.39 -4.19 8.97
CA ASP A 127 -1.71 -4.69 9.37
C ASP A 127 -1.63 -6.09 10.00
N TYR A 128 -0.71 -6.95 9.53
CA TYR A 128 -0.45 -8.26 10.14
C TYR A 128 0.31 -8.15 11.46
N LEU A 129 1.37 -7.34 11.51
CA LEU A 129 2.20 -7.18 12.71
C LEU A 129 1.58 -6.26 13.78
N GLY A 130 0.57 -5.45 13.40
CA GLY A 130 0.01 -4.34 14.17
C GLY A 130 0.93 -3.10 14.17
N ILE A 131 2.21 -3.29 14.48
CA ILE A 131 3.22 -2.23 14.56
C ILE A 131 4.39 -2.56 13.65
N LEU A 132 4.74 -1.61 12.77
CA LEU A 132 5.87 -1.74 11.87
C LEU A 132 7.12 -1.12 12.52
N SER A 133 8.00 -1.96 13.04
CA SER A 133 9.30 -1.58 13.59
C SER A 133 10.37 -2.58 13.15
N GLU A 134 11.64 -2.19 13.28
CA GLU A 134 12.75 -3.11 12.99
C GLU A 134 12.68 -4.37 13.88
N GLU A 135 12.32 -4.21 15.15
CA GLU A 135 12.20 -5.32 16.09
C GLU A 135 11.04 -6.26 15.72
N SER A 136 9.89 -5.70 15.32
CA SER A 136 8.73 -6.50 14.94
C SER A 136 8.98 -7.29 13.66
N LEU A 137 9.67 -6.71 12.67
CA LEU A 137 10.10 -7.42 11.46
C LEU A 137 11.08 -8.56 11.78
N ARG A 138 12.10 -8.30 12.60
CA ARG A 138 13.12 -9.31 12.95
C ARG A 138 12.52 -10.48 13.72
N LYS A 139 11.57 -10.24 14.64
CA LYS A 139 10.89 -11.30 15.40
C LYS A 139 9.93 -12.12 14.53
N ASN A 140 9.33 -11.50 13.51
CA ASN A 140 8.31 -12.11 12.66
C ASN A 140 8.78 -12.41 11.24
N PHE A 141 10.08 -12.69 11.03
CA PHE A 141 10.65 -12.84 9.69
C PHE A 141 9.97 -13.96 8.88
N VAL A 142 9.58 -15.07 9.51
CA VAL A 142 8.89 -16.19 8.86
C VAL A 142 7.56 -15.73 8.25
N LEU A 143 6.75 -15.02 9.05
CA LEU A 143 5.47 -14.47 8.61
C LEU A 143 5.66 -13.44 7.48
N VAL A 144 6.68 -12.59 7.57
CA VAL A 144 6.96 -11.61 6.50
C VAL A 144 7.34 -12.30 5.20
N TYR A 145 8.14 -13.37 5.26
CA TYR A 145 8.49 -14.14 4.07
C TYR A 145 7.30 -14.84 3.43
N GLU A 146 6.41 -15.42 4.25
CA GLU A 146 5.15 -16.01 3.78
C GLU A 146 4.26 -14.95 3.10
N LEU A 147 4.11 -13.78 3.71
CA LEU A 147 3.37 -12.66 3.11
C LEU A 147 3.98 -12.22 1.78
N LEU A 148 5.31 -12.16 1.67
CA LEU A 148 5.97 -11.76 0.42
C LEU A 148 5.76 -12.78 -0.69
N ASP A 149 5.85 -14.06 -0.37
CA ASP A 149 5.70 -15.14 -1.35
C ASP A 149 4.23 -15.23 -1.86
N GLU A 150 3.24 -14.85 -1.05
CA GLU A 150 1.83 -14.74 -1.48
C GLU A 150 1.50 -13.43 -2.23
N VAL A 151 2.20 -12.34 -1.91
CA VAL A 151 1.97 -11.03 -2.59
C VAL A 151 2.67 -10.99 -3.95
N ILE A 152 3.89 -11.55 -4.05
CA ILE A 152 4.72 -11.53 -5.25
C ILE A 152 5.16 -12.95 -5.59
N ASP A 153 4.77 -13.41 -6.77
CA ASP A 153 5.24 -14.67 -7.34
C ASP A 153 6.08 -14.42 -8.59
N PHE A 154 7.34 -14.85 -8.59
CA PHE A 154 8.30 -14.67 -9.68
C PHE A 154 8.41 -13.21 -10.21
N GLY A 155 8.22 -12.24 -9.31
CA GLY A 155 8.24 -10.81 -9.60
C GLY A 155 6.91 -10.21 -10.07
N TYR A 156 5.86 -11.02 -10.22
CA TYR A 156 4.50 -10.58 -10.56
C TYR A 156 3.66 -10.39 -9.31
N VAL A 157 2.97 -9.25 -9.23
CA VAL A 157 2.06 -8.96 -8.12
C VAL A 157 0.79 -9.80 -8.27
N GLN A 158 0.45 -10.57 -7.24
CA GLN A 158 -0.76 -11.41 -7.21
C GLN A 158 -1.87 -10.72 -6.41
N THR A 159 -1.77 -10.74 -5.08
CA THR A 159 -2.80 -10.24 -4.18
C THR A 159 -2.20 -9.30 -3.13
N THR A 160 -2.81 -8.13 -2.95
CA THR A 160 -2.37 -7.13 -1.95
C THR A 160 -3.45 -6.78 -0.92
N SER A 161 -4.55 -7.54 -0.90
CA SER A 161 -5.63 -7.38 0.08
C SER A 161 -5.35 -8.21 1.33
N THR A 162 -5.26 -7.56 2.48
CA THR A 162 -4.96 -8.22 3.77
C THR A 162 -5.97 -9.30 4.13
N GLU A 163 -7.25 -9.06 3.83
CA GLU A 163 -8.35 -9.99 4.11
C GLU A 163 -8.27 -11.26 3.26
N MET A 164 -7.92 -11.13 1.97
CA MET A 164 -7.76 -12.29 1.09
C MET A 164 -6.50 -13.10 1.46
N LEU A 165 -5.41 -12.42 1.80
CA LEU A 165 -4.17 -13.05 2.24
C LEU A 165 -4.34 -13.86 3.53
N LYS A 166 -5.34 -13.53 4.37
CA LYS A 166 -5.57 -14.20 5.66
C LYS A 166 -5.84 -15.70 5.51
N SER A 167 -6.37 -16.11 4.37
CA SER A 167 -6.64 -17.52 4.07
C SER A 167 -5.41 -18.32 3.61
N TYR A 168 -4.34 -17.64 3.19
CA TYR A 168 -3.12 -18.24 2.65
C TYR A 168 -1.92 -18.13 3.60
N VAL A 169 -2.04 -17.31 4.65
CA VAL A 169 -1.00 -17.08 5.65
C VAL A 169 -1.32 -17.87 6.92
N PHE A 170 -0.43 -18.77 7.32
CA PHE A 170 -0.63 -19.68 8.44
C PHE A 170 0.05 -19.21 9.73
N ASN A 171 1.13 -18.42 9.63
CA ASN A 171 1.87 -18.00 10.81
C ASN A 171 1.15 -16.89 11.58
N GLU A 172 1.04 -17.04 12.90
CA GLU A 172 0.50 -15.99 13.76
C GLU A 172 1.57 -14.93 14.10
N PRO A 173 1.20 -13.64 14.14
CA PRO A 173 2.14 -12.58 14.47
C PRO A 173 2.50 -12.61 15.96
N ILE A 174 3.80 -12.63 16.24
CA ILE A 174 4.35 -12.37 17.57
C ILE A 174 4.23 -10.87 17.82
N VAL A 175 3.22 -10.50 18.61
CA VAL A 175 2.95 -9.10 18.96
C VAL A 175 4.11 -8.56 19.79
N VAL A 176 4.84 -7.59 19.23
CA VAL A 176 5.85 -6.84 19.97
C VAL A 176 5.12 -5.73 20.71
N ASP A 177 5.13 -5.82 22.03
CA ASP A 177 4.44 -4.89 22.93
C ASP A 177 5.17 -3.52 22.90
N ALA A 178 4.85 -2.68 21.90
CA ALA A 178 5.38 -1.32 21.87
C ALA A 178 4.61 -0.50 22.91
N ALA A 179 5.23 -0.34 24.07
CA ALA A 179 4.74 0.42 25.22
C ALA A 179 3.47 -0.16 25.86
N ARG A 180 3.66 -1.20 26.69
CA ARG A 180 3.12 -1.07 28.05
C ARG A 180 3.75 0.20 28.64
N PHE A 181 3.00 1.29 28.65
CA PHE A 181 3.17 2.24 29.75
C PHE A 181 3.21 1.38 31.03
N PRO A 182 4.22 1.53 31.91
CA PRO A 182 4.26 0.73 33.12
C PRO A 182 2.90 0.88 33.77
N ALA A 183 2.23 -0.24 34.04
CA ALA A 183 0.97 -0.25 34.73
C ALA A 183 1.15 0.59 35.99
N LEU A 184 0.65 1.83 35.95
CA LEU A 184 0.62 2.69 37.11
C LEU A 184 -0.14 1.87 38.14
N GLY A 185 0.54 1.56 39.24
CA GLY A 185 -0.02 0.87 40.38
C GLY A 185 -1.30 1.57 40.88
N PRO A 186 -1.93 1.04 41.92
CA PRO A 186 -3.29 1.40 42.36
C PRO A 186 -3.55 2.88 42.75
N ALA A 187 -2.61 3.80 42.51
CA ALA A 187 -2.71 5.23 42.78
C ALA A 187 -3.42 6.07 41.69
N SER A 188 -3.85 5.49 40.56
CA SER A 188 -4.50 6.23 39.46
C SER A 188 -6.02 6.43 39.63
N ILE A 189 -6.60 6.05 40.78
CA ILE A 189 -8.04 6.19 41.07
C ILE A 189 -8.49 7.67 41.21
N PHE A 190 -7.56 8.62 41.39
CA PHE A 190 -7.90 10.03 41.69
C PHE A 190 -7.87 11.02 40.52
N MET A 191 -7.88 10.57 39.26
CA MET A 191 -8.06 11.50 38.12
C MET A 191 -9.42 11.28 37.45
N GLN A 192 -10.45 11.92 38.01
CA GLN A 192 -11.68 12.25 37.30
C GLN A 192 -11.35 13.22 36.16
N GLY A 193 -11.19 12.69 34.95
CA GLY A 193 -10.96 13.48 33.76
C GLY A 193 -11.09 12.60 32.52
N THR A 194 -12.30 12.59 31.95
CA THR A 194 -12.61 12.22 30.56
C THR A 194 -11.81 11.04 29.99
N LYS A 195 -12.28 9.81 30.25
CA LYS A 195 -11.90 8.61 29.48
C LYS A 195 -12.31 8.78 28.01
N ARG A 196 -11.51 9.48 27.20
CA ARG A 196 -11.44 9.18 25.77
C ARG A 196 -10.58 7.93 25.66
N MET A 197 -11.18 6.80 25.29
CA MET A 197 -10.40 5.62 24.90
C MET A 197 -9.46 6.03 23.76
N PRO A 198 -8.13 5.86 23.89
CA PRO A 198 -7.26 5.98 22.73
C PRO A 198 -7.71 4.93 21.71
N GLY A 199 -7.85 5.33 20.45
CA GLY A 199 -8.26 4.44 19.37
C GLY A 199 -7.22 3.34 19.13
N THR A 200 -7.29 2.25 19.89
CA THR A 200 -6.42 1.05 19.74
C THR A 200 -6.74 0.25 18.47
N ALA A 201 -7.69 0.70 17.64
CA ALA A 201 -8.01 0.05 16.37
C ALA A 201 -6.84 0.10 15.38
N VAL A 202 -5.93 1.09 15.51
CA VAL A 202 -4.77 1.25 14.62
C VAL A 202 -3.63 0.28 14.95
N THR A 203 -3.63 -0.35 16.14
CA THR A 203 -2.57 -1.24 16.60
C THR A 203 -2.99 -2.71 16.72
N LYS A 204 -4.25 -3.03 16.44
CA LYS A 204 -4.74 -4.41 16.46
C LYS A 204 -4.40 -5.11 15.15
N SER A 205 -3.71 -6.24 15.25
CA SER A 205 -3.46 -7.15 14.13
C SER A 205 -4.77 -7.66 13.54
N VAL A 206 -4.82 -7.82 12.22
CA VAL A 206 -5.93 -8.42 11.45
C VAL A 206 -6.30 -9.84 11.95
N VAL A 207 -5.41 -10.50 12.67
CA VAL A 207 -5.62 -11.84 13.25
C VAL A 207 -6.52 -11.81 14.50
N ALA A 208 -6.55 -10.70 15.26
CA ALA A 208 -7.16 -10.62 16.60
C ALA A 208 -8.66 -10.24 16.60
N ASN A 209 -9.51 -10.99 15.88
CA ASN A 209 -10.97 -10.85 15.98
C ASN A 209 -11.56 -11.97 16.85
N GLU A 210 -12.00 -11.65 18.07
CA GLU A 210 -12.74 -12.58 18.94
C GLU A 210 -14.21 -12.75 18.48
N PRO A 211 -14.81 -13.95 18.57
CA PRO A 211 -16.20 -14.20 18.19
C PRO A 211 -17.12 -14.21 19.42
N GLY A 212 -18.13 -13.35 19.48
CA GLY A 212 -19.02 -13.35 20.66
C GLY A 212 -20.25 -12.45 20.57
N GLY A 213 -20.90 -12.36 19.42
CA GLY A 213 -22.18 -11.64 19.30
C GLY A 213 -22.76 -11.73 17.89
N ARG A 214 -24.09 -11.68 17.77
CA ARG A 214 -24.76 -11.48 16.47
C ARG A 214 -24.19 -10.19 15.87
N LYS A 215 -23.40 -10.31 14.80
CA LYS A 215 -22.95 -9.17 14.01
C LYS A 215 -24.20 -8.45 13.50
N ARG A 216 -24.32 -7.18 13.84
CA ARG A 216 -25.37 -6.32 13.31
C ARG A 216 -24.96 -5.92 11.90
N GLU A 217 -25.90 -6.03 10.98
CA GLU A 217 -25.74 -5.65 9.58
C GLU A 217 -25.80 -4.12 9.50
N GLU A 218 -24.67 -3.46 9.70
CA GLU A 218 -24.58 -2.00 9.77
C GLU A 218 -23.47 -1.49 8.84
N ILE A 219 -23.66 -0.27 8.36
CA ILE A 219 -22.74 0.40 7.45
C ILE A 219 -22.54 1.83 7.92
N PHE A 220 -21.28 2.22 8.08
CA PHE A 220 -20.91 3.57 8.48
C PHE A 220 -20.22 4.23 7.31
N VAL A 221 -20.72 5.40 6.92
CA VAL A 221 -20.17 6.21 5.82
C VAL A 221 -19.79 7.56 6.39
N ASP A 222 -18.51 7.85 6.38
CA ASP A 222 -17.93 9.12 6.81
C ASP A 222 -17.50 9.90 5.56
N ILE A 223 -18.06 11.09 5.37
CA ILE A 223 -17.65 12.01 4.31
C ILE A 223 -16.71 13.04 4.94
N ILE A 224 -15.44 12.99 4.57
CA ILE A 224 -14.39 13.84 5.11
C ILE A 224 -13.96 14.80 4.02
N GLU A 225 -14.18 16.09 4.25
CA GLU A 225 -13.77 17.15 3.33
C GLU A 225 -12.63 17.95 3.96
N LYS A 226 -11.53 18.09 3.22
CA LYS A 226 -10.39 18.90 3.59
C LYS A 226 -10.30 20.09 2.65
N ILE A 227 -10.50 21.27 3.20
CA ILE A 227 -10.40 22.54 2.45
C ILE A 227 -8.99 23.10 2.63
N SER A 228 -8.24 23.24 1.55
CA SER A 228 -6.92 23.88 1.55
C SER A 228 -7.04 25.24 0.85
N ILE A 229 -6.77 26.33 1.58
CA ILE A 229 -6.83 27.70 1.08
C ILE A 229 -5.51 28.40 1.33
N THR A 230 -4.94 29.02 0.29
CA THR A 230 -3.76 29.88 0.41
C THR A 230 -4.16 31.33 0.22
N PHE A 231 -3.82 32.19 1.20
CA PHE A 231 -4.05 33.63 1.13
C PHE A 231 -2.76 34.37 0.79
N SER A 232 -2.87 35.44 0.00
CA SER A 232 -1.80 36.43 -0.15
C SER A 232 -1.71 37.28 1.11
N SER A 233 -0.57 37.95 1.32
CA SER A 233 -0.37 38.89 2.43
C SER A 233 -1.35 40.07 2.42
N SER A 234 -2.00 40.34 1.28
CA SER A 234 -3.05 41.36 1.13
C SER A 234 -4.47 40.83 1.40
N GLY A 235 -4.63 39.53 1.71
CA GLY A 235 -5.92 38.90 2.02
C GLY A 235 -6.68 38.35 0.80
N TYR A 236 -6.09 38.34 -0.39
CA TYR A 236 -6.70 37.70 -1.56
C TYR A 236 -6.45 36.19 -1.57
N ILE A 237 -7.44 35.41 -2.01
CA ILE A 237 -7.31 33.96 -2.16
C ILE A 237 -6.46 33.67 -3.40
N LEU A 238 -5.35 32.96 -3.22
CA LEU A 238 -4.47 32.50 -4.29
C LEU A 238 -4.90 31.13 -4.81
N THR A 239 -5.13 30.19 -3.89
CA THR A 239 -5.59 28.84 -4.20
C THR A 239 -6.68 28.43 -3.22
N SER A 240 -7.70 27.74 -3.72
CA SER A 240 -8.77 27.15 -2.93
C SER A 240 -9.11 25.80 -3.55
N GLU A 241 -8.80 24.73 -2.83
CA GLU A 241 -9.06 23.36 -3.24
C GLU A 241 -9.80 22.61 -2.12
N ILE A 242 -10.69 21.69 -2.50
CA ILE A 242 -11.45 20.84 -1.58
C ILE A 242 -11.13 19.39 -1.92
N ASP A 243 -10.40 18.72 -1.03
CA ASP A 243 -10.12 17.29 -1.10
C ASP A 243 -11.20 16.52 -0.33
N GLY A 244 -12.13 15.90 -1.05
CA GLY A 244 -13.16 15.02 -0.49
C GLY A 244 -12.72 13.56 -0.43
N THR A 245 -12.93 12.90 0.71
CA THR A 245 -12.72 11.45 0.88
C THR A 245 -13.95 10.82 1.52
N ILE A 246 -14.50 9.79 0.87
CA ILE A 246 -15.58 8.98 1.45
C ILE A 246 -14.95 7.73 2.08
N GLN A 247 -15.02 7.64 3.40
CA GLN A 247 -14.58 6.46 4.15
C GLN A 247 -15.78 5.61 4.53
N MET A 248 -15.68 4.31 4.28
CA MET A 248 -16.78 3.38 4.46
C MET A 248 -16.32 2.20 5.31
N LYS A 249 -17.10 1.89 6.35
CA LYS A 249 -16.91 0.71 7.20
C LYS A 249 -18.17 -0.14 7.10
N SER A 250 -18.04 -1.27 6.40
CA SER A 250 -19.11 -2.24 6.23
C SER A 250 -18.96 -3.37 7.24
N TYR A 251 -20.05 -3.66 7.96
CA TYR A 251 -20.18 -4.85 8.80
C TYR A 251 -21.21 -5.83 8.21
N LEU A 252 -21.51 -5.69 6.92
CA LEU A 252 -22.47 -6.54 6.22
C LEU A 252 -21.93 -7.96 6.02
N SER A 253 -22.81 -8.95 6.12
CA SER A 253 -22.49 -10.34 5.81
C SER A 253 -22.66 -10.66 4.32
N GLY A 254 -21.79 -11.54 3.81
CA GLY A 254 -21.75 -11.89 2.39
C GLY A 254 -21.07 -10.83 1.52
N ASN A 255 -21.48 -10.76 0.25
CA ASN A 255 -21.01 -9.76 -0.71
C ASN A 255 -22.22 -9.04 -1.33
N PRO A 256 -22.92 -8.18 -0.58
CA PRO A 256 -24.07 -7.46 -1.10
C PRO A 256 -23.62 -6.38 -2.10
N GLU A 257 -24.42 -6.17 -3.15
CA GLU A 257 -24.23 -5.05 -4.06
C GLU A 257 -24.63 -3.74 -3.37
N ILE A 258 -23.72 -2.77 -3.31
CA ILE A 258 -23.96 -1.47 -2.69
C ILE A 258 -23.91 -0.39 -3.76
N ARG A 259 -24.96 0.42 -3.84
CA ARG A 259 -25.04 1.58 -4.73
C ARG A 259 -25.01 2.86 -3.91
N LEU A 260 -23.99 3.67 -4.13
CA LEU A 260 -23.86 5.00 -3.52
C LEU A 260 -24.38 6.03 -4.53
N ALA A 261 -25.39 6.80 -4.14
CA ALA A 261 -25.89 7.94 -4.91
C ALA A 261 -25.37 9.24 -4.25
N LEU A 262 -24.70 10.06 -5.04
CA LEU A 262 -24.30 11.43 -4.69
C LEU A 262 -25.17 12.40 -5.50
N ASN A 263 -25.19 13.68 -5.13
CA ASN A 263 -25.94 14.69 -5.89
C ASN A 263 -25.45 14.79 -7.35
N GLU A 264 -26.39 14.92 -8.28
CA GLU A 264 -26.12 14.95 -9.74
C GLU A 264 -25.34 16.20 -10.20
N ASP A 265 -25.27 17.24 -9.36
CA ASP A 265 -24.48 18.44 -9.61
C ASP A 265 -22.96 18.20 -9.48
N VAL A 266 -22.54 17.02 -8.99
CA VAL A 266 -21.14 16.58 -9.01
C VAL A 266 -20.79 16.19 -10.44
N THR A 267 -20.33 17.16 -11.23
CA THR A 267 -19.77 16.92 -12.56
C THR A 267 -18.42 16.21 -12.47
N ILE A 268 -18.44 14.89 -12.34
CA ILE A 268 -17.22 14.07 -12.40
C ILE A 268 -16.75 14.01 -13.86
N GLY A 269 -15.66 14.70 -14.18
CA GLY A 269 -14.88 14.41 -15.39
C GLY A 269 -15.52 14.80 -16.74
N ARG A 270 -16.41 15.79 -16.80
CA ARG A 270 -16.73 16.43 -18.09
C ARG A 270 -15.62 17.42 -18.42
N SER A 271 -14.66 16.99 -19.24
CA SER A 271 -13.72 17.88 -19.92
C SER A 271 -14.48 19.08 -20.46
N GLY A 272 -14.07 20.28 -20.08
CA GLY A 272 -14.70 21.53 -20.48
C GLY A 272 -14.71 21.67 -22.01
N SER A 273 -15.78 21.20 -22.64
CA SER A 273 -16.22 21.71 -23.92
C SER A 273 -17.16 22.87 -23.60
N SER A 274 -16.61 24.08 -23.65
CA SER A 274 -17.36 25.32 -23.80
C SER A 274 -18.11 25.27 -25.13
N ALA A 275 -19.23 24.54 -25.14
CA ALA A 275 -20.19 24.56 -26.23
C ALA A 275 -21.17 25.69 -25.97
N TYR A 276 -20.83 26.88 -26.46
CA TYR A 276 -21.83 27.88 -26.80
C TYR A 276 -22.82 27.21 -27.76
N GLY A 277 -24.02 26.88 -27.25
CA GLY A 277 -25.07 26.23 -28.00
C GLY A 277 -26.40 26.88 -27.67
N TYR A 278 -26.69 27.97 -28.37
CA TYR A 278 -28.00 28.60 -28.43
C TYR A 278 -29.03 27.55 -28.89
N SER A 279 -30.08 27.31 -28.12
CA SER A 279 -31.29 26.68 -28.65
C SER A 279 -32.51 27.28 -27.98
N SER A 280 -33.07 28.25 -28.69
CA SER A 280 -34.45 28.68 -28.61
C SER A 280 -35.42 27.53 -28.93
N ALA A 281 -36.34 27.26 -28.00
CA ALA A 281 -37.79 27.14 -28.18
C ALA A 281 -38.40 26.54 -26.91
#